data_AF-A0A6G9W107-F1
#
_entry.id   AF-A0A6G9W107-F1
#
_cell.length_a   1.000
_cell.length_b   1.000
_cell.length_c   1.000
_cell.angle_alpha   90.00
_cell.angle_beta   90.00
_cell.angle_gamma   90.00
#
_symmetry.space_group_name_H-M   'P 1'
#
loop_
_entity.id
_entity.type
_entity.pdbx_description
1 polymer ?
#
loop_
_entity_poly.entity_id
_entity_poly.type
_entity_poly.pdbx_seq_one_letter_code
_entity_poly.pdbx_strand_id
1 'polypeptide(L)'
;MAYRRRSYRRSGGQRDKYSVEQTGFSLSFPEETTNGLYQSAVQVVAPDTTQGMRKVKHLTVSLALNSGGNAEDTAELFWALVFVPQGYSPNAMYSTTGSVSGSLYEPNQFVMNAGIVDPSAGPIRFRSPISRNLNSGDSIYLIVGTTSRGVSGVLGCFGVIRYAITLQ
;
A
#
# COMPACT_ATOMS: atom_id res chain seq x y z
N MET A 1 37.96 25.59 -37.54
CA MET A 1 36.95 24.69 -36.92
C MET A 1 36.14 25.50 -35.90
N ALA A 2 34.87 25.76 -36.18
CA ALA A 2 34.00 26.57 -35.29
C ALA A 2 33.30 25.66 -34.27
N TYR A 3 33.54 25.89 -32.98
CA TYR A 3 32.88 25.16 -31.90
C TYR A 3 31.40 25.56 -31.80
N ARG A 4 30.49 24.62 -32.13
CA ARG A 4 29.05 24.76 -31.87
C ARG A 4 28.82 24.84 -30.36
N ARG A 5 28.55 26.05 -29.85
CA ARG A 5 28.04 26.25 -28.49
C ARG A 5 26.67 25.57 -28.39
N ARG A 6 26.59 24.43 -27.70
CA ARG A 6 25.32 23.81 -27.32
C ARG A 6 24.64 24.73 -26.32
N SER A 7 23.65 25.49 -26.79
CA SER A 7 22.66 26.10 -25.92
C SER A 7 21.96 24.97 -25.16
N TYR A 8 22.23 24.85 -23.87
CA TYR A 8 21.44 24.02 -22.98
C TYR A 8 20.02 24.59 -22.99
N ARG A 9 19.14 23.97 -23.79
CA ARG A 9 17.70 24.20 -23.69
C ARG A 9 17.34 23.81 -22.26
N ARG A 10 17.14 24.80 -21.39
CA ARG A 10 16.36 24.62 -20.17
C ARG A 10 14.99 24.22 -20.69
N SER A 11 14.73 22.91 -20.72
CA SER A 11 13.38 22.41 -20.89
C SER A 11 12.57 23.11 -19.81
N GLY A 12 11.75 24.09 -20.22
CA GLY A 12 10.74 24.67 -19.36
C GLY A 12 9.76 23.55 -19.08
N GLY A 13 10.13 22.68 -18.14
CA GLY A 13 9.39 21.49 -17.81
C GLY A 13 7.96 21.90 -17.50
N GLN A 14 7.00 21.28 -18.17
CA GLN A 14 5.61 21.35 -17.75
C GLN A 14 5.59 21.10 -16.25
N ARG A 15 5.08 22.08 -15.49
CA ARG A 15 4.85 21.91 -14.06
C ARG A 15 4.10 20.60 -13.86
N ASP A 16 4.55 19.81 -12.89
CA ASP A 16 3.92 18.56 -12.57
C ASP A 16 2.42 18.80 -12.36
N LYS A 17 1.59 18.19 -13.23
CA LYS A 17 0.12 18.29 -13.14
C LYS A 17 -0.39 17.62 -11.85
N TYR A 18 0.45 16.84 -11.19
CA TYR A 18 0.18 16.09 -9.98
C TYR A 18 0.69 16.80 -8.73
N SER A 19 -0.14 16.75 -7.69
CA SER A 19 0.31 16.95 -6.32
C SER A 19 0.92 15.64 -5.81
N VAL A 20 1.97 15.72 -5.01
CA VAL A 20 2.54 14.56 -4.32
C VAL A 20 2.10 14.63 -2.86
N GLU A 21 1.43 13.58 -2.40
CA GLU A 21 0.92 13.48 -1.04
C GLU A 21 1.63 12.34 -0.29
N GLN A 22 1.62 12.47 1.04
CA GLN A 22 2.21 11.52 1.96
C GLN A 22 1.26 11.27 3.11
N THR A 23 0.97 9.99 3.39
CA THR A 23 0.10 9.57 4.49
C THR A 23 0.85 8.61 5.40
N GLY A 24 0.89 8.94 6.69
CA GLY A 24 1.40 8.03 7.72
C GLY A 24 0.32 7.05 8.14
N PHE A 25 0.70 5.83 8.49
CA PHE A 25 -0.22 4.82 8.99
C PHE A 25 0.39 4.00 10.11
N SER A 26 -0.46 3.44 10.97
CA SER A 26 -0.12 2.45 11.98
C SER A 26 -1.23 1.41 12.04
N LEU A 27 -0.85 0.15 12.21
CA LEU A 27 -1.72 -1.00 12.21
C LEU A 27 -1.32 -1.93 13.35
N SER A 28 -2.29 -2.53 14.02
CA SER A 28 -2.09 -3.64 14.96
C SER A 28 -2.73 -4.90 14.38
N PHE A 29 -2.06 -6.03 14.50
CA PHE A 29 -2.63 -7.30 14.09
C PHE A 29 -3.63 -7.81 15.15
N PRO A 30 -4.79 -8.35 14.75
CA PRO A 30 -5.79 -8.89 15.67
C PRO A 30 -5.31 -10.20 16.32
N GLU A 31 -6.04 -10.65 17.34
CA GLU A 31 -5.71 -11.88 18.05
C GLU A 31 -6.10 -13.15 17.32
N GLU A 32 -7.09 -13.05 16.43
CA GLU A 32 -7.64 -14.17 15.67
C GLU A 32 -7.12 -14.15 14.23
N THR A 33 -6.83 -15.34 13.71
CA THR A 33 -6.45 -15.49 12.30
C THR A 33 -7.68 -15.47 11.41
N THR A 34 -7.62 -14.71 10.33
CA THR A 34 -8.58 -14.80 9.22
C THR A 34 -7.85 -15.39 8.02
N ASN A 35 -8.35 -16.52 7.49
CA ASN A 35 -7.76 -17.21 6.32
C ASN A 35 -6.27 -17.59 6.50
N GLY A 36 -5.90 -17.95 7.74
CA GLY A 36 -4.52 -18.35 8.08
C GLY A 36 -3.56 -17.19 8.33
N LEU A 37 -4.04 -15.94 8.34
CA LEU A 37 -3.24 -14.75 8.62
C LEU A 37 -3.84 -13.91 9.75
N TYR A 38 -2.97 -13.38 10.61
CA TYR A 38 -3.31 -12.24 11.45
C TYR A 38 -3.22 -11.00 10.58
N GLN A 39 -4.37 -10.49 10.13
CA GLN A 39 -4.42 -9.44 9.12
C GLN A 39 -5.26 -8.26 9.56
N SER A 40 -4.87 -7.07 9.08
CA SER A 40 -5.61 -5.85 9.30
C SER A 40 -5.43 -4.92 8.10
N ALA A 41 -6.37 -3.99 7.92
CA ALA A 41 -6.40 -3.07 6.79
C ALA A 41 -6.38 -1.63 7.29
N VAL A 42 -5.64 -0.77 6.57
CA VAL A 42 -5.60 0.66 6.83
C VAL A 42 -5.90 1.44 5.57
N GLN A 43 -6.66 2.52 5.72
CA GLN A 43 -6.93 3.44 4.63
C GLN A 43 -5.69 4.30 4.35
N VAL A 44 -5.24 4.28 3.11
CA VAL A 44 -4.01 4.94 2.67
C VAL A 44 -4.30 6.21 1.91
N VAL A 45 -5.29 6.13 1.02
CA VAL A 45 -5.82 7.27 0.28
C VAL A 45 -7.25 7.44 0.71
N ALA A 46 -7.53 8.55 1.39
CA ALA A 46 -8.84 8.88 1.91
C ALA A 46 -9.84 9.12 0.76
N PRO A 47 -11.13 8.82 0.99
CA PRO A 47 -12.17 9.16 0.05
C PRO A 47 -12.36 10.67 0.06
N ASP A 48 -12.82 11.21 -1.06
CA ASP A 48 -13.12 12.63 -1.19
C ASP A 48 -14.56 12.76 -1.65
N THR A 49 -15.25 13.77 -1.15
CA THR A 49 -16.62 14.10 -1.54
C THR A 49 -16.66 15.01 -2.76
N THR A 50 -15.54 15.61 -3.13
CA THR A 50 -15.44 16.54 -4.26
C THR A 50 -15.86 15.86 -5.57
N GLN A 51 -16.71 16.53 -6.34
CA GLN A 51 -17.14 16.04 -7.64
C GLN A 51 -15.99 16.12 -8.65
N GLY A 52 -15.66 15.00 -9.27
CA GLY A 52 -14.59 14.88 -10.26
C GLY A 52 -13.86 13.55 -10.14
N MET A 53 -13.04 13.24 -11.14
CA MET A 53 -12.21 12.03 -11.13
C MET A 53 -10.81 12.39 -10.66
N ARG A 54 -10.34 11.74 -9.60
CA ARG A 54 -8.94 11.84 -9.16
C ARG A 54 -8.15 10.71 -9.77
N LYS A 55 -6.93 10.98 -10.24
CA LYS A 55 -6.03 9.92 -10.71
C LYS A 55 -4.87 9.76 -9.75
N VAL A 56 -4.76 8.58 -9.15
CA VAL A 56 -3.67 8.21 -8.24
C VAL A 56 -2.63 7.37 -8.98
N LYS A 57 -1.36 7.71 -8.79
CA LYS A 57 -0.21 7.05 -9.41
C LYS A 57 0.96 6.91 -8.45
N HIS A 58 1.87 6.00 -8.78
CA HIS A 58 3.19 5.89 -8.16
C HIS A 58 3.16 5.70 -6.63
N LEU A 59 2.18 4.94 -6.14
CA LEU A 59 2.10 4.56 -4.74
C LEU A 59 3.39 3.83 -4.33
N THR A 60 4.06 4.38 -3.34
CA THR A 60 5.27 3.82 -2.75
C THR A 60 5.06 3.74 -1.25
N VAL A 61 5.14 2.54 -0.69
CA VAL A 61 4.99 2.29 0.74
C VAL A 61 6.37 2.05 1.33
N SER A 62 6.66 2.72 2.44
CA SER A 62 7.77 2.40 3.31
C SER A 62 7.17 1.90 4.62
N LEU A 63 7.48 0.66 4.98
CA LEU A 63 6.90 -0.02 6.14
C LEU A 63 8.01 -0.44 7.10
N ALA A 64 7.68 -0.42 8.38
CA ALA A 64 8.48 -1.01 9.46
C ALA A 64 7.58 -1.86 10.35
N LEU A 65 8.13 -2.94 10.88
CA LEU A 65 7.47 -3.75 11.88
C LEU A 65 7.72 -3.14 13.26
N ASN A 66 6.67 -3.03 14.06
CA ASN A 66 6.77 -2.79 15.49
C ASN A 66 6.82 -4.17 16.17
N SER A 67 8.03 -4.69 16.40
CA SER A 67 8.24 -5.90 17.19
C SER A 67 8.57 -5.53 18.65
N GLY A 68 7.64 -5.80 19.56
CA GLY A 68 7.81 -5.57 21.00
C GLY A 68 8.72 -6.60 21.71
N GLY A 69 9.51 -7.39 20.99
CA GLY A 69 10.33 -8.47 21.55
C GLY A 69 11.22 -9.14 20.51
N ASN A 70 12.24 -9.86 20.99
CA ASN A 70 13.37 -10.50 20.29
C ASN A 70 13.18 -10.76 18.78
N ALA A 71 14.18 -10.36 17.99
CA ALA A 71 14.24 -10.41 16.52
C ALA A 71 14.11 -11.80 15.85
N GLU A 72 13.91 -12.86 16.63
CA GLU A 72 13.92 -14.25 16.15
C GLU A 72 12.55 -14.76 15.69
N ASP A 73 11.46 -14.03 15.95
CA ASP A 73 10.11 -14.38 15.47
C ASP A 73 9.62 -13.37 14.42
N THR A 74 10.48 -13.12 13.44
CA THR A 74 10.17 -12.20 12.33
C THR A 74 9.44 -12.99 11.25
N ALA A 75 8.11 -13.15 11.39
CA ALA A 75 7.32 -13.77 10.35
C ALA A 75 7.22 -12.91 9.09
N GLU A 76 7.04 -13.60 7.96
CA GLU A 76 6.77 -12.99 6.66
C GLU A 76 5.53 -12.10 6.73
N LEU A 77 5.60 -10.96 6.07
CA LEU A 77 4.48 -10.02 5.93
C LEU A 77 3.91 -10.13 4.52
N PHE A 78 2.66 -10.54 4.46
CA PHE A 78 1.82 -10.49 3.28
C PHE A 78 1.21 -9.11 3.19
N TRP A 79 1.22 -8.50 2.01
CA TRP A 79 0.61 -7.20 1.82
C TRP A 79 -0.11 -7.10 0.49
N ALA A 80 -1.17 -6.30 0.47
CA ALA A 80 -1.92 -5.97 -0.74
C ALA A 80 -2.40 -4.52 -0.71
N LEU A 81 -2.20 -3.81 -1.82
CA LEU A 81 -2.85 -2.53 -2.09
C LEU A 81 -4.13 -2.78 -2.87
N VAL A 82 -5.26 -2.33 -2.34
CA VAL A 82 -6.59 -2.64 -2.85
C VAL A 82 -7.37 -1.35 -3.08
N PHE A 83 -7.98 -1.24 -4.26
CA PHE A 83 -8.98 -0.23 -4.56
C PHE A 83 -10.33 -0.64 -3.97
N VAL A 84 -10.96 0.25 -3.21
CA VAL A 84 -12.25 -0.01 -2.59
C VAL A 84 -13.26 1.03 -3.09
N PRO A 85 -14.32 0.59 -3.80
CA PRO A 85 -15.38 1.49 -4.23
C PRO A 85 -16.13 2.12 -3.06
N GLN A 86 -16.76 3.27 -3.30
CA GLN A 86 -17.62 3.93 -2.31
C GLN A 86 -18.64 2.96 -1.68
N GLY A 87 -18.75 3.00 -0.36
CA GLY A 87 -19.74 2.23 0.41
C GLY A 87 -19.34 0.78 0.72
N TYR A 88 -18.17 0.34 0.24
CA TYR A 88 -17.62 -0.98 0.57
C TYR A 88 -16.47 -0.88 1.56
N SER A 89 -16.19 -2.00 2.23
CA SER A 89 -15.01 -2.20 3.06
C SER A 89 -14.06 -3.19 2.37
N PRO A 90 -12.73 -3.11 2.63
CA PRO A 90 -11.79 -4.09 2.09
C PRO A 90 -12.10 -5.49 2.65
N ASN A 91 -12.10 -6.48 1.78
CA ASN A 91 -12.21 -7.89 2.16
C ASN A 91 -10.89 -8.39 2.77
N ALA A 92 -10.95 -9.51 3.47
CA ALA A 92 -9.75 -10.20 3.94
C ALA A 92 -8.91 -10.75 2.76
N MET A 93 -7.59 -10.82 2.94
CA MET A 93 -6.70 -11.55 2.04
C MET A 93 -6.97 -13.06 2.15
N TYR A 94 -6.76 -13.72 1.02
CA TYR A 94 -7.05 -15.11 0.71
C TYR A 94 -8.54 -15.44 0.79
N SER A 95 -9.05 -16.21 -0.17
CA SER A 95 -10.46 -16.66 -0.15
C SER A 95 -10.65 -17.98 0.61
N THR A 96 -9.57 -18.74 0.85
CA THR A 96 -9.61 -20.06 1.48
C THR A 96 -9.45 -19.94 2.99
N THR A 97 -10.46 -20.38 3.74
CA THR A 97 -10.41 -20.39 5.21
C THR A 97 -9.27 -21.28 5.72
N GLY A 98 -8.46 -20.74 6.63
CA GLY A 98 -7.37 -21.46 7.29
C GLY A 98 -6.15 -21.78 6.44
N SER A 99 -6.06 -21.27 5.20
CA SER A 99 -4.92 -21.54 4.31
C SER A 99 -4.53 -20.33 3.48
N VAL A 100 -3.22 -20.08 3.42
CA VAL A 100 -2.60 -19.02 2.60
C VAL A 100 -2.46 -19.53 1.14
N SER A 101 -3.56 -20.00 0.56
CA SER A 101 -3.59 -20.65 -0.75
C SER A 101 -4.83 -20.24 -1.56
N GLY A 102 -4.68 -20.26 -2.89
CA GLY A 102 -5.71 -19.86 -3.84
C GLY A 102 -5.65 -18.39 -4.22
N SER A 103 -6.82 -17.78 -4.48
CA SER A 103 -6.92 -16.38 -4.89
C SER A 103 -6.64 -15.45 -3.71
N LEU A 104 -5.81 -14.43 -3.94
CA LEU A 104 -5.37 -13.50 -2.89
C LEU A 104 -6.50 -12.58 -2.42
N TYR A 105 -7.40 -12.17 -3.29
CA TYR A 105 -8.46 -11.22 -2.96
C TYR A 105 -9.60 -11.38 -3.96
N GLU A 106 -10.84 -11.33 -3.49
CA GLU A 106 -12.01 -11.44 -4.35
C GLU A 106 -12.94 -10.23 -4.20
N PRO A 107 -13.27 -9.50 -5.28
CA PRO A 107 -12.79 -9.67 -6.66
C PRO A 107 -11.33 -9.23 -6.87
N ASN A 108 -10.52 -10.05 -7.54
CA ASN A 108 -9.08 -9.77 -7.75
C ASN A 108 -8.80 -8.51 -8.60
N GLN A 109 -9.78 -8.03 -9.37
CA GLN A 109 -9.65 -6.81 -10.20
C GLN A 109 -9.39 -5.53 -9.38
N PHE A 110 -9.71 -5.57 -8.09
CA PHE A 110 -9.49 -4.48 -7.16
C PHE A 110 -8.08 -4.45 -6.58
N VAL A 111 -7.29 -5.51 -6.74
CA VAL A 111 -5.88 -5.52 -6.33
C VAL A 111 -5.07 -4.64 -7.28
N MET A 112 -4.30 -3.72 -6.70
CA MET A 112 -3.40 -2.81 -7.42
C MET A 112 -1.96 -3.32 -7.40
N ASN A 113 -1.55 -3.93 -6.29
CA ASN A 113 -0.29 -4.62 -6.15
C ASN A 113 -0.34 -5.49 -4.90
N ALA A 114 0.47 -6.53 -4.85
CA ALA A 114 0.59 -7.37 -3.68
C ALA A 114 1.97 -8.04 -3.63
N GLY A 115 2.32 -8.58 -2.48
CA GLY A 115 3.55 -9.33 -2.32
C GLY A 115 3.74 -9.85 -0.91
N ILE A 116 4.90 -10.48 -0.72
CA ILE A 116 5.39 -10.98 0.55
C ILE A 116 6.74 -10.31 0.80
N VAL A 117 6.98 -9.85 2.01
CA VAL A 117 8.26 -9.29 2.43
C VAL A 117 8.72 -9.97 3.71
N ASP A 118 10.02 -10.25 3.75
CA ASP A 118 10.71 -10.68 4.96
C ASP A 118 11.21 -9.43 5.72
N PRO A 119 10.70 -9.15 6.92
CA PRO A 119 11.12 -7.98 7.69
C PRO A 119 12.58 -8.03 8.18
N SER A 120 13.23 -9.20 8.17
CA SER A 120 14.63 -9.35 8.56
C SER A 120 15.62 -8.91 7.46
N ALA A 121 15.17 -8.82 6.20
CA ALA A 121 15.99 -8.54 5.03
C ALA A 121 16.38 -7.06 4.84
N GLY A 122 15.97 -6.18 5.76
CA GLY A 122 16.29 -4.74 5.72
C GLY A 122 15.08 -3.84 5.45
N PRO A 123 15.29 -2.59 4.98
CA PRO A 123 14.20 -1.63 4.82
C PRO A 123 13.12 -2.08 3.83
N ILE A 124 11.90 -2.25 4.32
CA ILE A 124 10.77 -2.68 3.51
C ILE A 124 10.22 -1.51 2.70
N ARG A 125 10.42 -1.55 1.39
CA ARG A 125 9.85 -0.59 0.45
C ARG A 125 9.28 -1.29 -0.78
N PHE A 126 8.04 -0.98 -1.09
CA PHE A 126 7.40 -1.51 -2.30
C PHE A 126 6.66 -0.40 -3.05
N ARG A 127 6.59 -0.56 -4.37
CA ARG A 127 6.00 0.42 -5.28
C ARG A 127 4.95 -0.25 -6.14
N SER A 128 3.77 0.35 -6.26
CA SER A 128 2.80 -0.04 -7.27
C SER A 128 3.03 0.75 -8.57
N PRO A 129 3.20 0.08 -9.72
CA PRO A 129 3.27 0.74 -11.02
C PRO A 129 1.89 1.15 -11.54
N ILE A 130 0.80 0.57 -10.99
CA ILE A 130 -0.55 0.74 -11.50
C ILE A 130 -1.12 2.08 -11.05
N SER A 131 -1.76 2.78 -11.98
CA SER A 131 -2.58 3.95 -11.69
C SER A 131 -4.05 3.57 -11.57
N ARG A 132 -4.78 4.22 -10.66
CA ARG A 132 -6.24 4.09 -10.58
C ARG A 132 -6.91 5.45 -10.65
N ASN A 133 -8.09 5.43 -11.25
CA ASN A 133 -9.01 6.55 -11.22
C ASN A 133 -9.92 6.33 -10.01
N LEU A 134 -9.99 7.32 -9.12
CA LEU A 134 -10.85 7.34 -7.94
C LEU A 134 -11.96 8.35 -8.20
N ASN A 135 -13.21 7.91 -8.14
CA ASN A 135 -14.35 8.80 -8.13
C ASN A 135 -14.60 9.32 -6.71
N SER A 136 -15.63 10.16 -6.56
CA SER A 136 -16.10 10.59 -5.24
C SER A 136 -16.44 9.36 -4.38
N GLY A 137 -15.94 9.33 -3.15
CA GLY A 137 -16.14 8.22 -2.21
C GLY A 137 -15.23 6.99 -2.40
N ASP A 138 -14.49 6.88 -3.51
CA ASP A 138 -13.56 5.76 -3.71
C ASP A 138 -12.27 5.96 -2.90
N SER A 139 -11.69 4.86 -2.43
CA SER A 139 -10.49 4.89 -1.59
C SER A 139 -9.51 3.76 -1.90
N ILE A 140 -8.30 3.85 -1.37
CA ILE A 140 -7.28 2.81 -1.48
C ILE A 140 -6.87 2.38 -0.08
N TYR A 141 -6.87 1.07 0.14
CA TYR A 141 -6.45 0.43 1.38
C TYR A 141 -5.15 -0.33 1.19
N LEU A 142 -4.35 -0.38 2.25
CA LEU A 142 -3.27 -1.32 2.42
C LEU A 142 -3.74 -2.37 3.42
N ILE A 143 -3.74 -3.62 2.97
CA ILE A 143 -3.99 -4.78 3.83
C ILE A 143 -2.63 -5.40 4.11
N VAL A 144 -2.35 -5.68 5.37
CA VAL A 144 -1.13 -6.38 5.79
C VAL A 144 -1.55 -7.55 6.65
N GLY A 145 -0.87 -8.69 6.49
CA GLY A 145 -1.08 -9.87 7.31
C GLY A 145 0.21 -10.63 7.55
N THR A 146 0.20 -11.47 8.58
CA THR A 146 1.35 -12.31 8.94
C THR A 146 0.88 -13.67 9.44
N THR A 147 1.74 -14.69 9.34
CA THR A 147 1.44 -16.08 9.75
C THR A 147 1.77 -16.36 11.21
N SER A 148 2.69 -15.61 11.82
CA SER A 148 3.01 -15.72 13.25
C SER A 148 2.72 -14.41 13.98
N ARG A 149 2.31 -14.54 15.24
CA ARG A 149 2.11 -13.42 16.15
C ARG A 149 3.12 -13.57 17.28
N GLY A 150 4.02 -12.60 17.42
CA GLY A 150 5.05 -12.58 18.45
C GLY A 150 4.44 -12.63 19.86
N VAL A 151 5.19 -13.23 20.78
CA VAL A 151 4.77 -13.68 22.12
C VAL A 151 4.18 -12.58 23.04
N SER A 152 4.38 -11.29 22.75
CA SER A 152 3.91 -10.17 23.59
C SER A 152 2.70 -9.38 23.07
N GLY A 153 1.97 -9.88 22.07
CA GLY A 153 0.66 -9.32 21.67
C GLY A 153 0.69 -7.93 21.01
N VAL A 154 1.84 -7.24 21.02
CA VAL A 154 2.08 -5.97 20.33
C VAL A 154 2.91 -6.24 19.07
N LEU A 155 2.32 -6.96 18.12
CA LEU A 155 2.82 -6.94 16.74
C LEU A 155 1.94 -6.01 15.92
N GLY A 156 2.60 -5.02 15.33
CA GLY A 156 1.97 -4.07 14.43
C GLY A 156 2.94 -3.64 13.36
N CYS A 157 2.44 -2.91 12.38
CA CYS A 157 3.27 -2.27 11.39
C CYS A 157 2.94 -0.78 11.34
N PHE A 158 3.94 0.02 11.03
CA PHE A 158 3.77 1.45 10.82
C PHE A 158 4.60 1.87 9.64
N GLY A 159 4.25 3.00 9.05
CA GLY A 159 4.92 3.44 7.86
C GLY A 159 4.37 4.70 7.28
N VAL A 160 4.87 5.00 6.09
CA VAL A 160 4.45 6.15 5.30
C VAL A 160 4.24 5.70 3.87
N ILE A 161 3.19 6.22 3.25
CA ILE A 161 2.88 6.00 1.85
C ILE A 161 2.98 7.32 1.13
N ARG A 162 3.68 7.31 0.01
CA ARG A 162 3.81 8.44 -0.91
C ARG A 162 3.09 8.12 -2.20
N TYR A 163 2.29 9.04 -2.71
CA TYR A 163 1.62 8.90 -3.99
C TYR A 163 1.48 10.23 -4.72
N ALA A 164 1.29 10.16 -6.03
CA ALA A 164 0.95 11.31 -6.86
C ALA A 164 -0.55 11.30 -7.14
N ILE A 165 -1.22 12.44 -6.97
CA ILE A 165 -2.65 12.61 -7.20
C ILE A 165 -2.91 13.83 -8.09
N THR A 166 -3.89 13.71 -9.00
CA THR A 166 -4.35 14.80 -9.86
C THR A 166 -5.87 14.84 -9.85
N LEU A 167 -6.47 16.02 -9.76
CA LEU A 167 -7.86 16.22 -10.20
C LEU A 167 -7.88 16.27 -11.74
N GLN A 168 -8.75 15.49 -12.38
CA GLN A 168 -8.95 15.51 -13.83
C GLN A 168 -10.13 16.37 -14.23
#